data_AF-A0AA92BSB8-F1
#
_entry.id   AF-A0AA92BSB8-F1
#
_cell.length_a   1.000
_cell.length_b   1.000
_cell.length_c   1.000
_cell.angle_alpha   90.00
_cell.angle_beta   90.00
_cell.angle_gamma   90.00
#
_symmetry.space_group_name_H-M   'P 1'
#
loop_
_entity.id
_entity.type
_entity.pdbx_description
1 polymer ?
#
loop_
_entity_poly.entity_id
_entity_poly.type
_entity_poly.pdbx_seq_one_letter_code
_entity_poly.pdbx_strand_id
1 'polypeptide(L)' 'MLKECRCGSCKRLLARVGEFTELQIKCSRCGTLNHVKGLNLGRSTGVDTTATTESGS' A
#
# COMPACT_ATOMS: atom_id res chain seq x y z
N MET A 1 -2.03 -11.51 -3.38
CA MET A 1 -3.09 -11.36 -2.34
C MET A 1 -3.75 -10.00 -2.53
N LEU A 2 -5.07 -9.89 -2.32
CA LEU A 2 -5.78 -8.62 -2.43
C LEU A 2 -5.64 -7.79 -1.14
N LYS A 3 -5.42 -6.48 -1.27
CA LYS A 3 -5.35 -5.53 -0.15
C LYS A 3 -6.72 -4.91 0.13
N GLU A 4 -6.99 -4.57 1.38
CA GLU A 4 -8.22 -3.87 1.75
C GLU A 4 -8.11 -2.38 1.48
N CYS A 5 -9.01 -1.85 0.65
CA CYS A 5 -9.24 -0.43 0.48
C CYS A 5 -10.42 -0.01 1.36
N ARG A 6 -10.17 0.88 2.34
CA ARG A 6 -11.18 1.36 3.28
C ARG A 6 -11.40 2.85 3.13
N CYS A 7 -12.60 3.31 3.43
CA CYS A 7 -12.95 4.72 3.36
C CYS A 7 -12.09 5.54 4.34
N GLY A 8 -11.49 6.63 3.86
CA GLY A 8 -10.69 7.54 4.69
C GLY A 8 -11.48 8.18 5.83
N SER A 9 -12.78 8.46 5.60
CA SER A 9 -13.68 9.09 6.56
C SER A 9 -14.32 8.07 7.53
N CYS A 10 -15.12 7.14 7.04
CA CYS A 10 -15.93 6.27 7.91
C CYS A 10 -15.36 4.85 8.14
N LYS A 11 -14.16 4.56 7.60
CA LYS A 11 -13.44 3.28 7.70
C LYS A 11 -14.16 2.03 7.14
N ARG A 12 -15.32 2.20 6.51
CA ARG A 12 -16.04 1.11 5.82
C ARG A 12 -15.17 0.52 4.71
N LEU A 13 -15.17 -0.80 4.59
CA LEU A 13 -14.54 -1.50 3.48
C LEU A 13 -15.20 -1.06 2.17
N LEU A 14 -14.39 -0.60 1.23
CA LEU A 14 -14.84 -0.17 -0.09
C LEU A 14 -14.59 -1.26 -1.14
N ALA A 15 -13.40 -1.86 -1.13
CA ALA A 15 -13.01 -2.91 -2.06
C ALA A 15 -11.85 -3.74 -1.51
N ARG A 16 -11.68 -4.96 -2.04
CA ARG A 16 -10.42 -5.70 -1.97
C ARG A 16 -9.75 -5.58 -3.34
N VAL A 17 -8.56 -5.01 -3.39
CA VAL A 17 -7.90 -4.57 -4.62
C VAL A 17 -6.62 -5.35 -4.85
N GLY A 18 -6.36 -5.73 -6.10
CA GLY A 18 -5.08 -6.29 -6.54
C GLY A 18 -4.07 -5.18 -6.79
N GLU A 19 -3.20 -5.37 -7.76
CA GLU A 19 -2.33 -4.30 -8.24
C GLU A 19 -3.16 -3.30 -9.06
N PHE A 20 -2.96 -2.00 -8.81
CA PHE A 20 -3.59 -0.90 -9.53
C PHE A 20 -2.69 0.32 -9.48
N THR A 21 -2.75 1.17 -10.49
CA THR A 21 -2.01 2.45 -10.49
C THR A 21 -2.81 3.55 -9.78
N GLU A 22 -4.12 3.57 -10.01
CA GLU A 22 -5.03 4.59 -9.47
C GLU A 22 -6.45 4.04 -9.35
N LEU A 23 -7.15 4.41 -8.27
CA LEU A 23 -8.53 4.04 -8.01
C LEU A 23 -9.28 5.23 -7.42
N GLN A 24 -10.39 5.63 -8.05
CA GLN A 24 -11.38 6.53 -7.45
C GLN A 24 -12.66 5.76 -7.14
N ILE A 25 -13.16 5.86 -5.91
CA ILE A 25 -14.36 5.15 -5.47
C ILE A 25 -15.14 5.98 -4.44
N LYS A 26 -16.44 6.15 -4.69
CA LYS A 26 -17.35 6.82 -3.75
C LYS A 26 -17.78 5.85 -2.66
N CYS A 27 -17.70 6.28 -1.41
CA CYS A 27 -18.22 5.48 -0.29
C CYS A 27 -19.74 5.49 -0.30
N SER A 28 -20.35 4.31 -0.46
CA SER A 28 -21.82 4.16 -0.41
C SER A 28 -22.44 4.50 0.94
N ARG A 29 -21.64 4.50 2.03
CA ARG A 29 -22.12 4.86 3.37
C ARG A 29 -22.14 6.36 3.63
N CYS A 30 -21.00 7.04 3.45
CA CYS A 30 -20.84 8.44 3.87
C CYS A 30 -20.70 9.42 2.70
N GLY A 31 -20.71 8.94 1.45
CA GLY A 31 -20.63 9.78 0.26
C GLY A 31 -19.23 10.31 -0.09
N THR A 32 -18.24 10.19 0.80
CA THR A 32 -16.85 10.61 0.54
C THR A 32 -16.31 9.95 -0.73
N LEU A 33 -15.79 10.75 -1.65
CA LEU A 33 -15.02 10.26 -2.80
C LEU A 33 -13.60 9.95 -2.33
N ASN A 34 -13.18 8.69 -2.43
CA ASN A 34 -11.85 8.25 -2.01
C ASN A 34 -11.00 8.12 -3.26
N HIS A 35 -9.81 8.72 -3.23
CA HIS A 35 -8.81 8.61 -4.27
C HIS A 35 -7.61 7.88 -3.69
N VAL A 36 -7.32 6.70 -4.23
CA VAL A 36 -6.24 5.83 -3.78
C VAL A 36 -5.24 5.70 -4.91
N LYS A 37 -3.98 6.01 -4.62
CA LYS A 37 -2.88 5.74 -5.53
C LYS A 37 -2.32 4.36 -5.22
N GLY A 38 -1.97 3.63 -6.27
CA GLY A 38 -1.23 2.39 -6.13
C GLY A 38 0.05 2.64 -5.35
N LEU A 39 0.34 1.75 -4.40
CA LEU A 39 1.72 1.59 -3.97
C LEU A 39 2.43 1.04 -5.21
N ASN A 40 3.17 1.90 -5.91
CA ASN A 40 4.11 1.43 -6.91
C ASN A 40 4.88 0.29 -6.23
N LEU A 41 4.90 -0.89 -6.85
CA LEU A 41 5.82 -1.95 -6.48
C LEU A 41 7.24 -1.53 -6.91
N GLY A 42 7.67 -0.35 -6.44
CA GLY A 42 9.07 -0.03 -6.30
C GLY A 42 9.57 -1.03 -5.29
N ARG A 43 10.08 -2.14 -5.82
CA ARG A 43 10.84 -3.15 -5.11
C ARG A 43 11.91 -2.41 -4.31
N SER A 44 11.61 -2.03 -3.08
CA SER A 44 12.62 -1.84 -2.06
C SER A 44 13.11 -3.24 -1.74
N THR A 45 13.97 -3.76 -2.62
CA THR A 45 15.00 -4.70 -2.20
C THR A 45 15.81 -3.93 -1.16
N GLY A 46 15.35 -3.98 0.09
CA GLY A 46 16.19 -3.78 1.25
C GLY A 46 17.15 -4.96 1.28
N VAL A 47 18.15 -4.93 0.40
CA VAL A 47 19.35 -5.73 0.58
C VAL A 47 20.10 -4.97 1.65
N ASP A 48 19.93 -5.44 2.89
CA ASP A 48 20.68 -4.95 4.03
C ASP A 48 22.14 -5.35 3.81
N THR A 49 22.96 -4.41 3.30
CA THR A 49 24.41 -4.58 3.22
C THR A 49 24.95 -4.53 4.65
N THR A 50 24.92 -5.66 5.36
CA THR A 50 25.75 -5.85 6.55
C THR A 50 27.16 -6.18 6.08
N ALA A 51 27.96 -5.13 5.88
CA ALA A 51 29.41 -5.26 5.80
C ALA A 51 29.93 -5.80 7.15
N THR A 52 30.17 -7.11 7.23
CA THR A 52 30.89 -7.71 8.34
C THR A 52 32.37 -7.36 8.16
N THR A 53 32.86 -6.43 8.98
CA THR A 53 34.29 -6.12 9.08
C THR A 53 34.97 -7.24 9.87
N GLU A 54 35.70 -8.11 9.17
CA GLU A 54 36.59 -9.08 9.80
C GLU A 54 37.87 -8.37 10.28
N SER A 55 38.03 -8.26 11.60
CA SER A 55 39.30 -7.95 12.25
C SER A 55 39.87 -9.27 12.77
N GLY A 56 40.81 -9.85 12.03
CA GLY A 56 41.60 -11.00 12.45
C GLY A 56 43.04 -10.54 12.72
N SER A 57 43.54 -10.91 13.90
CA SER A 57 44.85 -10.56 14.46
C SER A 57 45.99 -11.38 13.86
#